data_AF-A0A6F9DVF7-F1
#
_entry.id   AF-A0A6F9DVF7-F1
#
_cell.length_a   1.000
_cell.length_b   1.000
_cell.length_c   1.000
_cell.angle_alpha   90.00
_cell.angle_beta   90.00
_cell.angle_gamma   90.00
#
_symmetry.space_group_name_H-M   'P 1'
#
loop_
_entity.id
_entity.type
_entity.pdbx_description
1 polymer ?
#
loop_
_entity_poly.entity_id
_entity_poly.type
_entity_poly.pdbx_seq_one_letter_code
_entity_poly.pdbx_strand_id
1 'polypeptide(L)'
;MSVSSEIQPSTGEKLTQNNINDATVELKKEVPQEATSSNQTESNGSEVKDGNVAVNGEGTSSGEPKKKTKVEREKRAKEIASASKLWLSKSPRGLTSSAKRLQKELAEITLDPPPNCSAGPKGDNLYEWVSTILGPPGSVYEGGVFFLDITFTTEYPFKPPKVTFRTRIYHCNINSQGVICLDILKDNWSPALTVSKVLLSICSLLSDCNPSDPLVASIATQYLTHRQEHDRLSRLWTQKYAT
;
A
#
# COMPACT_ATOMS: atom_id res chain seq x y z
N MET A 1 43.74 47.16 -18.59
CA MET A 1 44.63 46.33 -17.75
C MET A 1 43.80 45.77 -16.60
N SER A 2 44.08 44.53 -16.19
CA SER A 2 43.20 43.72 -15.36
C SER A 2 43.06 44.21 -13.93
N VAL A 3 41.89 43.97 -13.32
CA VAL A 3 41.77 43.80 -11.88
C VAL A 3 40.90 42.57 -11.64
N SER A 4 41.52 41.47 -11.23
CA SER A 4 40.84 40.23 -10.90
C SER A 4 40.28 40.32 -9.48
N SER A 5 39.01 39.96 -9.27
CA SER A 5 38.44 39.77 -7.94
C SER A 5 38.33 38.27 -7.64
N GLU A 6 39.26 37.76 -6.84
CA GLU A 6 39.15 36.43 -6.25
C GLU A 6 37.98 36.38 -5.26
N ILE A 7 37.13 35.35 -5.36
CA ILE A 7 36.16 35.00 -4.33
C ILE A 7 36.53 33.60 -3.83
N GLN A 8 36.76 33.51 -2.52
CA GLN A 8 37.18 32.27 -1.87
C GLN A 8 36.05 31.24 -1.79
N PRO A 9 36.36 29.92 -1.84
CA PRO A 9 35.36 28.89 -1.64
C PRO A 9 34.93 28.81 -0.16
N SER A 10 33.63 28.96 0.09
CA SER A 10 33.06 28.77 1.43
C SER A 10 33.16 27.31 1.86
N THR A 11 33.73 27.08 3.04
CA THR A 11 33.37 25.92 3.88
C THR A 11 31.86 25.97 4.18
N GLY A 12 31.14 24.88 4.41
CA GLY A 12 31.53 23.48 4.44
C GLY A 12 30.71 22.74 5.50
N GLU A 13 29.65 22.02 5.09
CA GLU A 13 28.95 21.07 5.95
C GLU A 13 28.74 19.75 5.20
N LYS A 14 29.51 18.73 5.59
CA LYS A 14 29.24 17.34 5.18
C LYS A 14 28.18 16.78 6.13
N LEU A 15 26.98 16.51 5.61
CA LEU A 15 26.01 15.67 6.31
C LEU A 15 26.64 14.28 6.54
N THR A 16 26.87 13.94 7.81
CA THR A 16 27.55 12.70 8.21
C THR A 16 26.61 11.51 8.18
N GLN A 17 27.17 10.33 7.86
CA GLN A 17 26.47 9.07 7.57
C GLN A 17 25.74 8.41 8.78
N ASN A 18 25.43 9.14 9.86
CA ASN A 18 25.23 8.55 11.20
C ASN A 18 23.78 8.31 11.66
N ASN A 19 22.75 8.67 10.88
CA ASN A 19 21.33 8.48 11.26
C ASN A 19 20.63 7.23 10.67
N ILE A 20 21.39 6.24 10.19
CA ILE A 20 20.82 5.00 9.57
C ILE A 20 20.91 3.78 10.50
N ASN A 21 21.76 3.80 11.52
CA ASN A 21 21.96 2.65 12.41
C ASN A 21 20.84 2.47 13.44
N ASP A 22 20.08 3.52 13.77
CA ASP A 22 19.19 3.56 14.93
C ASP A 22 18.02 2.56 14.81
N ALA A 23 17.33 2.54 13.66
CA ALA A 23 16.20 1.63 13.41
C ALA A 23 16.57 0.13 13.42
N THR A 24 17.84 -0.21 13.21
CA THR A 24 18.35 -1.60 13.29
C THR A 24 18.86 -1.95 14.68
N VAL A 25 19.27 -0.94 15.47
CA VAL A 25 19.72 -1.11 16.86
C VAL A 25 18.54 -1.21 17.82
N GLU A 26 17.45 -0.48 17.57
CA GLU A 26 16.24 -0.50 18.42
C GLU A 26 15.61 -1.90 18.51
N LEU A 27 15.61 -2.66 17.41
CA LEU A 27 15.07 -4.04 17.36
C LEU A 27 16.02 -5.13 17.88
N LYS A 28 17.27 -4.79 18.26
CA LYS A 28 18.27 -5.75 18.78
C LYS A 28 18.36 -5.81 20.31
N LYS A 29 17.57 -5.01 21.03
CA LYS A 29 17.69 -4.85 22.49
C LYS A 29 16.75 -5.70 23.35
N GLU A 30 15.78 -6.42 22.77
CA GLU A 30 14.71 -7.11 23.53
C GLU A 30 14.54 -8.60 23.15
N VAL A 31 15.64 -9.36 23.09
CA VAL A 31 15.58 -10.83 23.02
C VAL A 31 16.40 -11.44 24.17
N PRO A 32 15.75 -11.98 25.21
CA PRO A 32 16.42 -12.81 26.21
C PRO A 32 16.98 -14.08 25.56
N GLN A 33 18.25 -14.39 25.82
CA GLN A 33 18.87 -15.66 25.45
C GLN A 33 18.70 -16.69 26.57
N GLU A 34 18.12 -17.84 26.26
CA GLU A 34 18.25 -19.15 26.94
C GLU A 34 17.37 -20.16 26.15
N ALA A 35 17.65 -21.46 26.04
CA ALA A 35 18.89 -22.20 26.21
C ALA A 35 18.83 -23.46 25.30
N THR A 36 19.97 -23.99 24.87
CA THR A 36 20.02 -25.25 24.13
C THR A 36 19.99 -26.45 25.07
N SER A 37 19.10 -27.43 24.83
CA SER A 37 19.39 -28.83 25.17
C SER A 37 18.67 -29.81 24.25
N SER A 38 19.45 -30.75 23.74
CA SER A 38 18.99 -31.93 22.98
C SER A 38 18.47 -33.01 23.91
N ASN A 39 17.53 -33.84 23.43
CA ASN A 39 17.67 -35.29 23.57
C ASN A 39 16.82 -36.05 22.54
N GLN A 40 17.37 -37.17 22.07
CA GLN A 40 16.69 -38.19 21.27
C GLN A 40 16.14 -39.27 22.19
N THR A 41 15.06 -39.94 21.79
CA THR A 41 14.89 -41.39 21.98
C THR A 41 13.85 -41.97 21.02
N GLU A 42 14.05 -43.22 20.65
CA GLU A 42 13.26 -43.94 19.65
C GLU A 42 12.15 -44.81 20.29
N SER A 43 11.20 -45.23 19.43
CA SER A 43 10.79 -46.63 19.22
C SER A 43 9.30 -46.99 19.34
N ASN A 44 8.85 -47.70 18.29
CA ASN A 44 7.87 -48.78 18.22
C ASN A 44 6.42 -48.57 18.71
N GLY A 45 5.52 -48.68 17.74
CA GLY A 45 4.08 -48.75 17.95
C GLY A 45 3.52 -50.16 18.24
N SER A 46 2.19 -50.23 18.23
CA SER A 46 1.45 -51.45 17.87
C SER A 46 0.01 -51.14 17.46
N GLU A 47 -0.46 -51.95 16.54
CA GLU A 47 -1.68 -51.92 15.73
C GLU A 47 -2.93 -52.44 16.48
N VAL A 48 -4.11 -51.81 16.27
CA VAL A 48 -5.44 -52.45 16.47
C VAL A 48 -6.45 -51.94 15.43
N LYS A 49 -7.31 -52.85 14.95
CA LYS A 49 -8.43 -52.66 14.00
C LYS A 49 -9.79 -52.92 14.69
N ASP A 50 -10.97 -52.59 14.17
CA ASP A 50 -11.39 -52.02 12.87
C ASP A 50 -12.63 -51.11 13.07
N GLY A 51 -13.18 -50.47 12.03
CA GLY A 51 -14.35 -49.57 12.19
C GLY A 51 -14.90 -48.87 10.94
N ASN A 52 -15.43 -49.65 9.99
CA ASN A 52 -16.00 -49.20 8.72
C ASN A 52 -17.29 -48.35 8.86
N VAL A 53 -17.35 -47.11 8.34
CA VAL A 53 -18.59 -46.40 7.93
C VAL A 53 -18.33 -45.58 6.64
N ALA A 54 -19.35 -45.46 5.79
CA ALA A 54 -19.22 -45.13 4.38
C ALA A 54 -18.98 -43.65 4.02
N VAL A 55 -18.28 -43.53 2.89
CA VAL A 55 -18.21 -42.45 1.90
C VAL A 55 -19.41 -41.49 1.87
N ASN A 56 -19.13 -40.18 1.91
CA ASN A 56 -19.67 -39.19 0.99
C ASN A 56 -18.69 -38.01 0.89
N GLY A 57 -18.25 -37.68 -0.32
CA GLY A 57 -17.30 -36.60 -0.56
C GLY A 57 -17.96 -35.43 -1.26
N GLU A 58 -17.64 -34.21 -0.83
CA GLU A 58 -17.79 -32.99 -1.63
C GLU A 58 -16.53 -32.14 -1.46
N GLY A 59 -15.92 -31.76 -2.58
CA GLY A 59 -14.64 -31.06 -2.58
C GLY A 59 -14.78 -29.57 -2.26
N THR A 60 -14.00 -29.09 -1.30
CA THR A 60 -13.86 -27.65 -1.02
C THR A 60 -13.14 -26.96 -2.17
N SER A 61 -13.91 -26.44 -3.12
CA SER A 61 -13.43 -25.67 -4.26
C SER A 61 -12.71 -24.39 -3.83
N SER A 62 -11.50 -24.20 -4.36
CA SER A 62 -10.73 -22.96 -4.29
C SER A 62 -11.53 -21.80 -4.90
N GLY A 63 -11.76 -20.74 -4.13
CA GLY A 63 -12.54 -19.59 -4.56
C GLY A 63 -11.80 -18.67 -5.55
N GLU A 64 -11.91 -18.95 -6.85
CA GLU A 64 -11.52 -17.99 -7.90
C GLU A 64 -12.41 -16.72 -7.88
N PRO A 65 -11.89 -15.53 -8.26
CA PRO A 65 -12.69 -14.32 -8.41
C PRO A 65 -13.68 -14.46 -9.58
N LYS A 66 -14.97 -14.61 -9.27
CA LYS A 66 -16.03 -14.75 -10.30
C LYS A 66 -16.07 -13.54 -11.24
N LYS A 67 -15.89 -13.78 -12.55
CA LYS A 67 -16.05 -12.77 -13.61
C LYS A 67 -17.50 -12.24 -13.64
N LYS A 68 -17.73 -11.03 -13.10
CA LYS A 68 -19.04 -10.34 -13.09
C LYS A 68 -19.68 -10.24 -14.47
N THR A 69 -20.98 -10.54 -14.55
CA THR A 69 -21.73 -10.65 -15.81
C THR A 69 -21.97 -9.29 -16.48
N LYS A 70 -22.28 -9.28 -17.80
CA LYS A 70 -22.58 -8.04 -18.54
C LYS A 70 -23.78 -7.29 -17.95
N VAL A 71 -24.85 -8.00 -17.59
CA VAL A 71 -26.08 -7.44 -17.02
C VAL A 71 -25.82 -6.79 -15.65
N GLU A 72 -25.01 -7.43 -14.82
CA GLU A 72 -24.61 -6.91 -13.50
C GLU A 72 -23.78 -5.62 -13.62
N ARG A 73 -22.86 -5.55 -14.59
CA ARG A 73 -22.09 -4.32 -14.91
C ARG A 73 -23.00 -3.19 -15.38
N GLU A 74 -23.97 -3.47 -16.25
CA GLU A 74 -24.93 -2.47 -16.76
C GLU A 74 -25.88 -1.96 -15.66
N LYS A 75 -26.36 -2.85 -14.78
CA LYS A 75 -27.17 -2.46 -13.61
C LYS A 75 -26.37 -1.53 -12.70
N ARG A 76 -25.13 -1.90 -12.38
CA ARG A 76 -24.25 -1.11 -11.52
C ARG A 76 -23.89 0.25 -12.13
N ALA A 77 -23.66 0.32 -13.44
CA ALA A 77 -23.43 1.59 -14.14
C ALA A 77 -24.64 2.54 -14.04
N LYS A 78 -25.88 2.02 -14.09
CA LYS A 78 -27.10 2.80 -13.86
C LYS A 78 -27.23 3.27 -12.41
N GLU A 79 -26.84 2.44 -11.44
CA GLU A 79 -26.80 2.81 -10.02
C GLU A 79 -25.75 3.91 -9.75
N ILE A 80 -24.54 3.81 -10.31
CA ILE A 80 -23.50 4.86 -10.27
C ILE A 80 -24.04 6.18 -10.84
N ALA A 81 -24.68 6.14 -12.02
CA ALA A 81 -25.25 7.33 -12.64
C ALA A 81 -26.39 7.94 -11.82
N SER A 82 -27.20 7.12 -11.14
CA SER A 82 -28.30 7.55 -10.27
C SER A 82 -27.78 8.19 -8.97
N ALA A 83 -26.87 7.52 -8.26
CA ALA A 83 -26.25 8.02 -7.04
C ALA A 83 -25.48 9.33 -7.30
N SER A 84 -24.69 9.37 -8.38
CA SER A 84 -24.01 10.59 -8.85
C SER A 84 -25.01 11.73 -9.08
N LYS A 85 -26.12 11.47 -9.78
CA LYS A 85 -27.14 12.50 -10.09
C LYS A 85 -27.87 12.99 -8.83
N LEU A 86 -28.17 12.10 -7.88
CA LEU A 86 -28.83 12.44 -6.60
C LEU A 86 -27.93 13.27 -5.67
N TRP A 87 -26.62 13.09 -5.73
CA TRP A 87 -25.67 13.89 -4.94
C TRP A 87 -25.33 15.21 -5.63
N LEU A 88 -25.19 15.20 -6.96
CA LEU A 88 -24.94 16.40 -7.77
C LEU A 88 -26.11 17.39 -7.73
N SER A 89 -27.36 16.92 -7.58
CA SER A 89 -28.53 17.80 -7.41
C SER A 89 -28.60 18.48 -6.03
N LYS A 90 -27.85 17.98 -5.04
CA LYS A 90 -27.69 18.59 -3.70
C LYS A 90 -26.45 19.49 -3.59
N SER A 91 -25.61 19.52 -4.62
CA SER A 91 -24.38 20.32 -4.62
C SER A 91 -24.61 21.80 -4.96
N PRO A 92 -23.84 22.73 -4.37
CA PRO A 92 -23.93 24.15 -4.69
C PRO A 92 -23.69 24.45 -6.18
N ARG A 93 -24.47 25.37 -6.75
CA ARG A 93 -24.24 25.89 -8.11
C ARG A 93 -22.96 26.74 -8.10
N GLY A 94 -21.91 26.27 -8.79
CA GLY A 94 -20.64 27.00 -8.92
C GLY A 94 -19.36 26.15 -8.88
N LEU A 95 -19.45 24.84 -8.67
CA LEU A 95 -18.29 23.96 -8.53
C LEU A 95 -17.34 23.98 -9.75
N THR A 96 -16.03 24.00 -9.47
CA THR A 96 -14.95 23.87 -10.45
C THR A 96 -15.00 22.53 -11.20
N SER A 97 -14.31 22.43 -12.33
CA SER A 97 -14.15 21.17 -13.06
C SER A 97 -13.50 20.08 -12.20
N SER A 98 -12.46 20.45 -11.44
CA SER A 98 -11.76 19.59 -10.48
C SER A 98 -12.69 19.10 -9.36
N ALA A 99 -13.47 19.98 -8.73
CA ALA A 99 -14.44 19.58 -7.72
C ALA A 99 -15.51 18.62 -8.28
N LYS A 100 -16.09 18.93 -9.45
CA LYS A 100 -17.06 18.04 -10.13
C LYS A 100 -16.46 16.66 -10.44
N ARG A 101 -15.19 16.61 -10.83
CA ARG A 101 -14.44 15.37 -11.08
C ARG A 101 -14.28 14.56 -9.78
N LEU A 102 -13.85 15.20 -8.69
CA LEU A 102 -13.68 14.56 -7.39
C LEU A 102 -15.01 14.07 -6.78
N GLN A 103 -16.10 14.83 -6.92
CA GLN A 103 -17.43 14.38 -6.48
C GLN A 103 -17.91 13.14 -7.25
N LYS A 104 -17.63 13.07 -8.56
CA LYS A 104 -17.95 11.89 -9.36
C LYS A 104 -17.14 10.67 -8.89
N GLU A 105 -15.84 10.82 -8.67
CA GLU A 105 -15.00 9.72 -8.17
C GLU A 105 -15.37 9.29 -6.76
N LEU A 106 -15.80 10.21 -5.89
CA LEU A 106 -16.32 9.89 -4.57
C LEU A 106 -17.58 9.03 -4.65
N ALA A 107 -18.52 9.37 -5.54
CA ALA A 107 -19.71 8.55 -5.78
C ALA A 107 -19.36 7.17 -6.38
N GLU A 108 -18.38 7.11 -7.29
CA GLU A 108 -17.89 5.87 -7.89
C GLU A 108 -17.21 4.95 -6.85
N ILE A 109 -16.28 5.47 -6.04
CA ILE A 109 -15.54 4.66 -5.05
C ILE A 109 -16.40 4.26 -3.85
N THR A 110 -17.45 5.02 -3.52
CA THR A 110 -18.42 4.65 -2.47
C THR A 110 -19.29 3.46 -2.89
N LEU A 111 -19.61 3.33 -4.19
CA LEU A 111 -20.47 2.27 -4.75
C LEU A 111 -19.67 1.08 -5.33
N ASP A 112 -18.43 1.32 -5.75
CA ASP A 112 -17.46 0.32 -6.19
C ASP A 112 -16.07 0.58 -5.61
N PRO A 113 -15.89 0.35 -4.29
CA PRO A 113 -14.56 0.42 -3.69
C PRO A 113 -13.66 -0.66 -4.31
N PRO A 114 -12.37 -0.35 -4.60
CA PRO A 114 -11.42 -1.38 -4.98
C PRO A 114 -11.32 -2.46 -3.90
N PRO A 115 -11.05 -3.72 -4.25
CA PRO A 115 -10.80 -4.78 -3.27
C PRO A 115 -9.78 -4.32 -2.23
N ASN A 116 -10.07 -4.60 -0.95
CA ASN A 116 -9.22 -4.25 0.19
C ASN A 116 -8.91 -2.76 0.37
N CYS A 117 -9.63 -1.86 -0.32
CA CYS A 117 -9.40 -0.42 -0.25
C CYS A 117 -10.67 0.35 0.16
N SER A 118 -10.48 1.45 0.87
CA SER A 118 -11.49 2.49 1.04
C SER A 118 -10.82 3.87 0.93
N ALA A 119 -11.54 4.88 0.43
CA ALA A 119 -11.08 6.27 0.49
C ALA A 119 -12.24 7.26 0.42
N GLY A 120 -12.02 8.45 0.99
CA GLY A 120 -12.97 9.56 0.96
C GLY A 120 -12.44 10.80 1.69
N PRO A 121 -13.15 11.94 1.64
CA PRO A 121 -12.75 13.18 2.29
C PRO A 121 -12.48 13.03 3.79
N LYS A 122 -11.49 13.76 4.30
CA LYS A 122 -11.20 13.84 5.75
C LYS A 122 -12.28 14.57 6.56
N GLY A 123 -13.08 15.37 5.86
CA GLY A 123 -14.07 16.30 6.38
C GLY A 123 -14.59 17.15 5.22
N ASP A 124 -14.88 18.42 5.47
CA ASP A 124 -15.54 19.30 4.48
C ASP A 124 -14.65 19.65 3.26
N ASN A 125 -13.32 19.53 3.36
CA ASN A 125 -12.43 19.78 2.24
C ASN A 125 -12.38 18.58 1.27
N LEU A 126 -13.11 18.70 0.15
CA LEU A 126 -13.13 17.70 -0.92
C LEU A 126 -11.74 17.41 -1.55
N TYR A 127 -10.76 18.32 -1.40
CA TYR A 127 -9.39 18.15 -1.94
C TYR A 127 -8.43 17.41 -0.99
N GLU A 128 -8.90 16.98 0.18
CA GLU A 128 -8.11 16.20 1.14
C GLU A 128 -8.85 14.92 1.55
N TRP A 129 -8.32 13.78 1.13
CA TRP A 129 -8.90 12.48 1.43
C TRP A 129 -7.96 11.67 2.34
N VAL A 130 -8.56 10.74 3.07
CA VAL A 130 -7.88 9.58 3.66
C VAL A 130 -8.20 8.34 2.84
N SER A 131 -7.27 7.40 2.84
CA SER A 131 -7.49 6.06 2.33
C SER A 131 -7.01 5.02 3.35
N THR A 132 -7.69 3.88 3.37
CA THR A 132 -7.21 2.66 4.03
C THR A 132 -6.97 1.59 2.98
N ILE A 133 -5.82 0.92 3.06
CA ILE A 133 -5.50 -0.30 2.30
C ILE A 133 -5.28 -1.42 3.31
N LEU A 134 -6.01 -2.52 3.17
CA LEU A 134 -5.67 -3.77 3.86
C LEU A 134 -4.56 -4.45 3.07
N GLY A 135 -3.53 -4.94 3.78
CA GLY A 135 -2.37 -5.59 3.18
C GLY A 135 -2.78 -6.76 2.27
N PRO A 136 -2.23 -6.86 1.03
CA PRO A 136 -2.66 -7.89 0.09
C PRO A 136 -2.50 -9.31 0.66
N PRO A 137 -3.50 -10.20 0.53
CA PRO A 137 -3.38 -11.60 0.93
C PRO A 137 -2.21 -12.30 0.21
N GLY A 138 -1.47 -13.14 0.92
CA GLY A 138 -0.24 -13.79 0.45
C GLY A 138 1.01 -12.89 0.47
N SER A 139 0.88 -11.60 0.76
CA SER A 139 2.03 -10.68 0.86
C SER A 139 2.63 -10.65 2.27
N VAL A 140 3.83 -10.09 2.39
CA VAL A 140 4.46 -9.81 3.70
C VAL A 140 3.72 -8.75 4.54
N TYR A 141 2.69 -8.12 3.97
CA TYR A 141 1.85 -7.09 4.60
C TYR A 141 0.46 -7.62 5.00
N GLU A 142 0.15 -8.88 4.71
CA GLU A 142 -1.15 -9.50 5.02
C GLU A 142 -1.54 -9.32 6.50
N GLY A 143 -2.82 -9.01 6.75
CA GLY A 143 -3.34 -8.68 8.07
C GLY A 143 -3.14 -7.23 8.51
N GLY A 144 -2.22 -6.49 7.86
CA GLY A 144 -1.99 -5.07 8.14
C GLY A 144 -3.08 -4.13 7.58
N VAL A 145 -3.25 -3.00 8.25
CA VAL A 145 -4.14 -1.89 7.92
C VAL A 145 -3.30 -0.63 7.73
N PHE A 146 -3.17 -0.19 6.49
CA PHE A 146 -2.32 0.94 6.11
C PHE A 146 -3.17 2.17 5.83
N PHE A 147 -2.94 3.25 6.58
CA PHE A 147 -3.55 4.55 6.33
C PHE A 147 -2.68 5.37 5.38
N LEU A 148 -3.32 6.01 4.40
CA LEU A 148 -2.71 6.91 3.44
C LEU A 148 -3.44 8.26 3.44
N ASP A 149 -2.68 9.31 3.19
CA ASP A 149 -3.18 10.65 2.92
C ASP A 149 -3.15 10.91 1.41
N ILE A 150 -4.24 11.47 0.87
CA ILE A 150 -4.37 11.85 -0.54
C ILE A 150 -4.73 13.34 -0.60
N THR A 151 -3.97 14.12 -1.36
CA THR A 151 -4.19 15.55 -1.57
C THR A 151 -4.29 15.87 -3.05
N PHE A 152 -5.34 16.58 -3.44
CA PHE A 152 -5.60 16.99 -4.82
C PHE A 152 -5.29 18.47 -5.00
N THR A 153 -4.76 18.88 -6.15
CA THR A 153 -4.67 20.29 -6.52
C THR A 153 -5.93 20.74 -7.26
N THR A 154 -6.13 22.05 -7.40
CA THR A 154 -7.22 22.62 -8.20
C THR A 154 -7.12 22.27 -9.70
N GLU A 155 -5.94 21.85 -10.17
CA GLU A 155 -5.68 21.36 -11.54
C GLU A 155 -6.08 19.90 -11.77
N TYR A 156 -6.50 19.15 -10.75
CA TYR A 156 -6.93 17.75 -10.91
C TYR A 156 -8.08 17.65 -11.94
N PRO A 157 -8.05 16.74 -12.93
CA PRO A 157 -7.19 15.58 -13.08
C PRO A 157 -5.97 15.79 -14.01
N PHE A 158 -5.59 17.02 -14.35
CA PHE A 158 -4.44 17.30 -15.23
C PHE A 158 -3.09 17.23 -14.49
N LYS A 159 -3.11 17.33 -13.15
CA LYS A 159 -2.00 16.97 -12.27
C LYS A 159 -2.36 15.72 -11.46
N PRO A 160 -1.38 14.84 -11.13
CA PRO A 160 -1.60 13.71 -10.23
C PRO A 160 -1.97 14.17 -8.82
N PRO A 161 -2.68 13.34 -8.04
CA PRO A 161 -2.83 13.55 -6.61
C PRO A 161 -1.51 13.26 -5.90
N LYS A 162 -1.19 14.00 -4.85
CA LYS A 162 -0.13 13.61 -3.91
C LYS A 162 -0.68 12.50 -3.02
N VAL A 163 -0.03 11.33 -3.03
CA VAL A 163 -0.38 10.20 -2.14
C VAL A 163 0.82 9.87 -1.26
N THR A 164 0.59 9.74 0.05
CA THR A 164 1.63 9.39 1.03
C THR A 164 1.10 8.42 2.08
N PHE A 165 1.90 7.42 2.43
CA PHE A 165 1.61 6.56 3.59
C PHE A 165 1.71 7.36 4.90
N ARG A 166 0.72 7.18 5.77
CA ARG A 166 0.75 7.64 7.16
C ARG A 166 1.23 6.53 8.09
N THR A 167 0.78 5.30 7.83
CA THR A 167 1.29 4.09 8.51
C THR A 167 2.72 3.80 8.08
N ARG A 168 3.62 3.55 9.02
CA ARG A 168 5.02 3.16 8.72
C ARG A 168 5.04 1.78 8.05
N ILE A 169 5.87 1.61 7.02
CA ILE A 169 5.99 0.37 6.25
C ILE A 169 7.45 0.10 5.86
N TYR A 170 7.84 -1.17 5.83
CA TYR A 170 9.17 -1.60 5.40
C TYR A 170 9.13 -2.04 3.94
N HIS A 171 9.36 -1.11 3.01
CA HIS A 171 9.17 -1.32 1.57
C HIS A 171 10.18 -0.50 0.75
N CYS A 172 10.82 -1.06 -0.27
CA CYS A 172 11.91 -0.39 -0.98
C CYS A 172 11.48 0.85 -1.79
N ASN A 173 10.25 0.86 -2.34
CA ASN A 173 9.68 2.02 -3.04
C ASN A 173 8.89 3.00 -2.15
N ILE A 174 8.89 2.84 -0.81
CA ILE A 174 8.20 3.75 0.11
C ILE A 174 9.19 4.19 1.21
N ASN A 175 9.45 5.48 1.33
CA ASN A 175 10.44 5.98 2.29
C ASN A 175 9.85 6.22 3.71
N SER A 176 10.69 6.58 4.67
CA SER A 176 10.29 6.82 6.07
C SER A 176 9.32 8.00 6.27
N GLN A 177 9.13 8.84 5.26
CA GLN A 177 8.14 9.93 5.22
C GLN A 177 6.86 9.52 4.47
N GLY A 178 6.73 8.24 4.12
CA GLY A 178 5.58 7.69 3.39
C GLY A 178 5.49 8.09 1.92
N VAL A 179 6.52 8.73 1.36
CA VAL A 179 6.57 9.06 -0.07
C VAL A 179 6.72 7.78 -0.88
N ILE A 180 5.91 7.63 -1.93
CA ILE A 180 5.85 6.46 -2.80
C ILE A 180 6.59 6.77 -4.11
N CYS A 181 7.48 5.88 -4.58
CA CYS A 181 7.88 5.89 -5.98
C CYS A 181 6.91 5.00 -6.77
N LEU A 182 6.03 5.66 -7.51
CA LEU A 182 5.10 5.04 -8.45
C LEU A 182 5.01 5.98 -9.65
N ASP A 183 5.30 5.47 -10.84
CA ASP A 183 5.43 6.24 -12.08
C ASP A 183 4.14 6.98 -12.46
N ILE A 184 2.98 6.36 -12.24
CA ILE A 184 1.67 6.99 -12.47
C ILE A 184 1.36 8.16 -11.53
N LEU A 185 2.12 8.36 -10.45
CA LEU A 185 2.03 9.56 -9.59
C LEU A 185 3.03 10.66 -10.01
N LYS A 186 3.80 10.43 -11.08
CA LYS A 186 4.81 11.32 -11.65
C LYS A 186 4.57 11.47 -13.15
N ASP A 187 5.52 10.99 -13.97
CA ASP A 187 5.62 11.25 -15.40
C ASP A 187 4.61 10.46 -16.23
N ASN A 188 4.14 9.31 -15.73
CA ASN A 188 3.13 8.48 -16.39
C ASN A 188 1.69 8.76 -15.87
N TRP A 189 1.46 9.88 -15.19
CA TRP A 189 0.10 10.31 -14.85
C TRP A 189 -0.72 10.62 -16.10
N SER A 190 -1.96 10.13 -16.14
CA SER A 190 -2.94 10.45 -17.17
C SER A 190 -4.24 10.94 -16.53
N PRO A 191 -4.90 11.97 -17.09
CA PRO A 191 -6.23 12.40 -16.64
C PRO A 191 -7.31 11.30 -16.69
N ALA A 192 -7.07 10.18 -17.38
CA ALA A 192 -7.94 9.00 -17.40
C ALA A 192 -7.73 8.02 -16.22
N LEU A 193 -6.72 8.26 -15.38
CA LEU A 193 -6.55 7.59 -14.09
C LEU A 193 -7.48 8.19 -13.04
N THR A 194 -7.84 7.37 -12.06
CA THR A 194 -8.77 7.68 -10.95
C THR A 194 -8.16 7.25 -9.63
N VAL A 195 -8.66 7.75 -8.50
CA VAL A 195 -8.27 7.34 -7.15
C VAL A 195 -8.33 5.81 -7.01
N SER A 196 -9.42 5.19 -7.47
CA SER A 196 -9.57 3.73 -7.47
C SER A 196 -8.45 3.00 -8.23
N LYS A 197 -8.00 3.53 -9.38
CA LYS A 197 -6.88 2.95 -10.14
C LYS A 197 -5.54 3.16 -9.43
N VAL A 198 -5.31 4.34 -8.85
CA VAL A 198 -4.10 4.64 -8.07
C VAL A 198 -3.98 3.70 -6.87
N LEU A 199 -5.06 3.47 -6.13
CA LEU A 199 -5.07 2.54 -4.99
C LEU A 199 -4.81 1.10 -5.43
N LEU A 200 -5.40 0.65 -6.54
CA LEU A 200 -5.09 -0.67 -7.13
C LEU A 200 -3.60 -0.82 -7.51
N SER A 201 -3.00 0.22 -8.10
CA SER A 201 -1.57 0.21 -8.41
C SER A 201 -0.69 0.20 -7.16
N ILE A 202 -1.10 0.86 -6.07
CA ILE A 202 -0.40 0.78 -4.78
C ILE A 202 -0.53 -0.63 -4.18
N CYS A 203 -1.72 -1.25 -4.20
CA CYS A 203 -1.88 -2.64 -3.77
C CYS A 203 -1.01 -3.61 -4.60
N SER A 204 -0.92 -3.40 -5.92
CA SER A 204 -0.03 -4.19 -6.78
C SER A 204 1.45 -3.99 -6.41
N LEU A 205 1.85 -2.77 -6.07
CA LEU A 205 3.22 -2.46 -5.63
C LEU A 205 3.55 -3.12 -4.28
N LEU A 206 2.57 -3.22 -3.37
CA LEU A 206 2.73 -3.95 -2.10
C LEU A 206 2.86 -5.46 -2.29
N SER A 207 2.22 -6.05 -3.30
CA SER A 207 2.46 -7.46 -3.67
C SER A 207 3.83 -7.63 -4.33
N ASP A 208 4.15 -6.75 -5.29
CA ASP A 208 5.31 -6.86 -6.18
C ASP A 208 6.09 -5.54 -6.22
N CYS A 209 7.04 -5.38 -5.30
CA CYS A 209 7.88 -4.19 -5.24
C CYS A 209 8.87 -4.10 -6.42
N ASN A 210 9.33 -2.89 -6.76
CA ASN A 210 10.32 -2.66 -7.81
C ASN A 210 11.71 -2.34 -7.21
N PRO A 211 12.59 -3.32 -6.96
CA PRO A 211 13.91 -3.07 -6.38
C PRO A 211 14.88 -2.36 -7.34
N SER A 212 14.54 -2.19 -8.62
CA SER A 212 15.39 -1.52 -9.63
C SER A 212 15.25 0.02 -9.60
N ASP A 213 14.15 0.56 -9.05
CA ASP A 213 13.94 2.00 -8.81
C ASP A 213 13.48 2.27 -7.35
N PRO A 214 14.36 2.05 -6.36
CA PRO A 214 13.99 2.14 -4.95
C PRO A 214 14.17 3.56 -4.39
N LEU A 215 13.28 3.97 -3.47
CA LEU A 215 13.53 5.12 -2.59
C LEU A 215 14.43 4.77 -1.41
N VAL A 216 14.45 3.49 -1.02
CA VAL A 216 15.24 2.97 0.10
C VAL A 216 16.14 1.85 -0.40
N ALA A 217 17.31 2.24 -0.90
CA ALA A 217 18.27 1.33 -1.53
C ALA A 217 18.67 0.15 -0.63
N SER A 218 18.83 0.35 0.68
CA SER A 218 19.16 -0.73 1.62
C SER A 218 18.09 -1.82 1.68
N ILE A 219 16.80 -1.46 1.65
CA ILE A 219 15.69 -2.43 1.62
C ILE A 219 15.69 -3.16 0.27
N ALA A 220 15.96 -2.48 -0.85
CA ALA A 220 16.07 -3.11 -2.16
C ALA A 220 17.24 -4.11 -2.23
N THR A 221 18.42 -3.74 -1.72
CA THR A 221 19.56 -4.65 -1.64
C THR A 221 19.22 -5.87 -0.78
N GLN A 222 18.56 -5.69 0.38
CA GLN A 222 18.15 -6.81 1.22
C GLN A 222 17.10 -7.70 0.55
N TYR A 223 16.11 -7.12 -0.15
CA TYR A 223 15.11 -7.86 -0.93
C TYR A 223 15.75 -8.76 -1.99
N LEU A 224 16.76 -8.24 -2.70
CA LEU A 224 17.47 -8.97 -3.76
C LEU A 224 18.47 -10.02 -3.23
N THR A 225 19.13 -9.76 -2.09
CA THR A 225 20.24 -10.60 -1.61
C THR A 225 19.88 -11.52 -0.43
N HIS A 226 18.88 -11.13 0.38
CA HIS A 226 18.53 -11.77 1.65
C HIS A 226 17.01 -11.79 1.85
N ARG A 227 16.28 -12.25 0.83
CA ARG A 227 14.80 -12.20 0.74
C ARG A 227 14.07 -12.72 1.98
N GLN A 228 14.56 -13.80 2.62
CA GLN A 228 13.94 -14.34 3.83
C GLN A 228 13.96 -13.36 5.01
N GLU A 229 15.07 -12.65 5.21
CA GLU A 229 15.21 -11.66 6.29
C GLU A 229 14.43 -10.38 5.98
N HIS A 230 14.43 -9.93 4.71
CA HIS A 230 13.53 -8.87 4.25
C HIS A 230 12.08 -9.21 4.63
N ASP A 231 11.59 -10.39 4.25
CA ASP A 231 10.20 -10.77 4.49
C ASP A 231 9.88 -10.95 5.98
N ARG A 232 10.85 -11.38 6.80
CA ARG A 232 10.73 -11.43 8.26
C ARG A 232 10.58 -10.03 8.85
N LEU A 233 11.39 -9.08 8.42
CA LEU A 233 11.33 -7.68 8.86
C LEU A 233 10.06 -6.97 8.39
N SER A 234 9.62 -7.20 7.15
CA SER A 234 8.36 -6.65 6.62
C SER A 234 7.13 -7.13 7.41
N ARG A 235 7.06 -8.43 7.76
CA ARG A 235 6.00 -8.96 8.62
C ARG A 235 6.06 -8.38 10.04
N LEU A 236 7.25 -8.26 10.62
CA LEU A 236 7.45 -7.65 11.94
C LEU A 236 7.03 -6.18 11.97
N TRP A 237 7.33 -5.41 10.92
CA TRP A 237 6.89 -4.01 10.79
C TRP A 237 5.38 -3.91 10.60
N THR A 238 4.78 -4.82 9.83
CA THR A 238 3.33 -4.90 9.66
C THR A 238 2.64 -5.12 11.01
N GLN A 239 3.10 -6.09 11.80
CA GLN A 239 2.60 -6.34 13.15
C GLN A 239 2.88 -5.18 14.13
N LYS A 240 4.00 -4.47 14.01
CA LYS A 240 4.37 -3.39 14.94
C LYS A 240 3.64 -2.07 14.66
N TYR A 241 3.29 -1.79 13.41
CA TYR A 241 2.82 -0.45 12.99
C TYR A 241 1.48 -0.44 12.25
N ALA A 242 0.95 -1.58 11.81
CA ALA A 242 -0.24 -1.67 10.96
C ALA A 242 -1.32 -2.61 11.51
N THR A 243 -1.23 -3.09 12.75
CA THR A 243 -2.27 -3.91 13.41
C THR A 243 -2.64 -3.34 14.78
#